data_AF-A0A3D5Q871-F1
#
_entry.id   AF-A0A3D5Q871-F1
#
_cell.length_a   1.000
_cell.length_b   1.000
_cell.length_c   1.000
_cell.angle_alpha   90.00
_cell.angle_beta   90.00
_cell.angle_gamma   90.00
#
_symmetry.space_group_name_H-M   'P 1'
#
loop_
_entity.id
_entity.type
_entity.pdbx_description
1 polymer ?
#
loop_
_entity_poly.entity_id
_entity_poly.type
_entity_poly.pdbx_seq_one_letter_code
_entity_poly.pdbx_strand_id
1 'polypeptide(L)'
;MKGITYTQIAQYTVMIIAYTIPAIFISITLTGNPLPQFGLGSEFGDTGSYMLQKLNEVVTSLGFSEYSTNFRFSKLNMFVYTLSLMIGTA
;
A
#
# COMPACT_ATOMS: atom_id res chain seq x y z
N MET A 1 16.80 23.92 -18.70
CA MET A 1 15.81 23.10 -17.96
C MET A 1 16.39 22.58 -16.64
N LYS A 2 16.97 23.44 -15.78
CA LYS A 2 17.51 23.01 -14.46
C LYS A 2 16.58 23.38 -13.29
N GLY A 3 15.76 24.41 -13.42
CA GLY A 3 14.83 24.86 -12.36
C GLY A 3 13.53 24.05 -12.24
N ILE A 4 13.02 23.50 -13.35
CA ILE A 4 11.80 22.66 -13.33
C ILE A 4 12.07 21.34 -12.59
N THR A 5 13.27 20.77 -12.71
CA THR A 5 13.62 19.51 -12.06
C THR A 5 13.68 19.63 -10.53
N TYR A 6 14.25 20.73 -9.99
CA TYR A 6 14.30 20.93 -8.54
C TYR A 6 12.92 21.20 -7.92
N THR A 7 12.06 21.94 -8.64
CA THR A 7 10.69 22.20 -8.18
C THR A 7 9.82 20.94 -8.24
N GLN A 8 9.99 20.09 -9.27
CA GLN A 8 9.34 18.79 -9.36
C GLN A 8 9.77 17.83 -8.24
N ILE A 9 11.07 17.78 -7.94
CA ILE A 9 11.59 16.96 -6.84
C ILE A 9 10.96 17.42 -5.52
N ALA A 10 10.95 18.74 -5.26
CA ALA A 10 10.33 19.29 -4.05
C ALA A 10 8.83 18.93 -3.95
N GLN A 11 8.10 19.02 -5.06
CA GLN A 11 6.68 18.61 -5.11
C GLN A 11 6.51 17.13 -4.76
N TYR A 12 7.32 16.23 -5.32
CA TYR A 12 7.26 14.82 -4.99
C TYR A 12 7.59 14.55 -3.52
N THR A 13 8.61 15.21 -2.96
CA THR A 13 8.93 15.11 -1.54
C THR A 13 7.76 15.52 -0.66
N VAL A 14 7.11 16.66 -0.98
CA VAL A 14 5.93 17.13 -0.23
C VAL A 14 4.78 16.13 -0.32
N MET A 15 4.47 15.59 -1.51
CA MET A 15 3.42 14.60 -1.66
C MET A 15 3.72 13.30 -0.90
N ILE A 16 4.95 12.78 -1.00
CA ILE A 16 5.36 11.57 -0.29
C ILE A 16 5.15 11.75 1.22
N ILE A 17 5.61 12.86 1.79
CA ILE A 17 5.46 13.14 3.22
C ILE A 17 3.97 13.29 3.58
N ALA A 18 3.20 14.03 2.79
CA ALA A 18 1.78 14.27 3.03
C ALA A 18 0.96 12.96 3.07
N TYR A 19 1.28 11.97 2.24
CA TYR A 19 0.60 10.67 2.24
C TYR A 19 1.17 9.70 3.27
N THR A 20 2.45 9.77 3.58
CA THR A 20 3.11 8.82 4.50
C THR A 20 2.75 9.10 5.95
N ILE A 21 2.67 10.37 6.38
CA ILE A 21 2.29 10.74 7.74
C ILE A 21 0.97 10.10 8.19
N PRO A 22 -0.18 10.34 7.50
CA PRO A 22 -1.45 9.74 7.92
C PRO A 22 -1.43 8.21 7.87
N ALA A 23 -0.74 7.62 6.90
CA ALA A 23 -0.60 6.17 6.81
C ALA A 23 0.13 5.58 8.03
N ILE A 24 1.21 6.22 8.50
CA ILE A 24 1.92 5.82 9.73
C ILE A 24 1.01 5.91 10.93
N PHE A 25 0.27 7.02 11.09
CA PHE A 25 -0.65 7.18 12.21
C PHE A 25 -1.73 6.09 12.23
N ILE A 26 -2.36 5.81 11.09
CA ILE A 26 -3.35 4.73 10.95
C ILE A 26 -2.72 3.38 11.33
N SER A 27 -1.52 3.09 10.83
CA SER A 27 -0.82 1.83 11.13
C SER A 27 -0.52 1.67 12.62
N ILE A 28 -0.04 2.72 13.29
CA ILE A 28 0.23 2.70 14.73
C ILE A 28 -1.06 2.52 15.53
N THR A 29 -2.12 3.26 15.19
CA THR A 29 -3.39 3.20 15.92
C THR A 29 -4.08 1.84 15.76
N LEU A 30 -3.97 1.20 14.60
CA LEU A 30 -4.67 -0.06 14.33
C LEU A 30 -3.85 -1.31 14.65
N THR A 31 -2.51 -1.24 14.64
CA THR A 31 -1.65 -2.43 14.71
C THR A 31 -0.41 -2.27 15.58
N GLY A 32 -0.16 -1.06 16.10
CA GLY A 32 1.06 -0.73 16.83
C GLY A 32 2.33 -0.63 15.96
N ASN A 33 2.26 -0.88 14.65
CA ASN A 33 3.43 -0.87 13.78
C ASN A 33 3.60 0.50 13.10
N PRO A 34 4.75 1.19 13.23
CA PRO A 34 5.00 2.46 12.55
C PRO A 34 5.18 2.33 11.03
N LEU A 35 5.41 1.14 10.51
CA LEU A 35 5.54 0.90 9.08
C LEU A 35 4.25 0.30 8.51
N PRO A 36 3.48 1.06 7.70
CA PRO A 36 2.18 0.62 7.17
C PRO A 36 2.22 -0.72 6.44
N GLN A 37 3.32 -0.98 5.73
CA GLN A 37 3.50 -2.22 4.98
C GLN A 37 3.55 -3.46 5.87
N PHE A 38 4.15 -3.34 7.05
CA PHE A 38 4.16 -4.41 8.06
C PHE A 38 2.88 -4.42 8.89
N GLY A 39 2.20 -3.27 9.01
CA GLY A 39 0.88 -3.13 9.62
C GLY A 39 -0.17 -4.09 9.05
N LEU A 40 -0.18 -4.27 7.73
CA LEU A 40 -1.13 -5.17 7.05
C LEU A 40 -1.02 -6.65 7.47
N GLY A 41 0.16 -7.09 7.89
CA GLY A 41 0.41 -8.45 8.35
C GLY A 41 0.37 -8.62 9.88
N SER A 42 0.25 -7.52 10.63
CA SER A 42 0.22 -7.56 12.10
C SER A 42 -1.20 -7.74 12.65
N GLU A 43 -1.26 -8.07 13.94
CA GLU A 43 -2.51 -8.16 14.70
C GLU A 43 -3.22 -6.81 14.76
N PHE A 44 -4.55 -6.85 14.69
CA PHE A 44 -5.43 -5.71 14.76
C PHE A 44 -5.85 -5.45 16.21
N GLY A 45 -5.24 -4.43 16.82
CA GLY A 45 -5.36 -4.15 18.25
C GLY A 45 -5.02 -5.38 19.11
N ASP A 46 -5.69 -5.48 20.27
CA ASP A 46 -5.51 -6.59 21.22
C ASP A 46 -6.47 -7.77 20.97
N THR A 47 -7.13 -7.80 19.81
CA THR A 47 -8.24 -8.73 19.53
C THR A 47 -7.79 -10.10 19.04
N GLY A 48 -6.48 -10.31 18.83
CA GLY A 48 -5.89 -11.55 18.29
C GLY A 48 -6.23 -11.86 16.82
N SER A 49 -6.95 -10.96 16.14
CA SER A 49 -7.29 -11.07 14.72
C SER A 49 -6.28 -10.31 13.87
N TYR A 50 -5.84 -10.85 12.73
CA TYR A 50 -4.94 -10.14 11.82
C TYR A 50 -5.66 -9.02 11.06
N MET A 51 -4.94 -7.94 10.79
CA MET A 51 -5.42 -6.82 9.96
C MET A 51 -6.00 -7.25 8.62
N LEU A 52 -5.33 -8.20 7.95
CA LEU A 52 -5.77 -8.71 6.66
C LEU A 52 -7.11 -9.45 6.73
N GLN A 53 -7.36 -10.17 7.83
CA GLN A 53 -8.64 -10.83 8.07
C GLN A 53 -9.75 -9.80 8.28
N LYS A 54 -9.48 -8.74 9.05
CA LYS A 54 -10.45 -7.68 9.26
C LYS A 54 -10.76 -6.92 7.97
N LEU A 55 -9.74 -6.69 7.15
CA LEU A 55 -9.88 -6.07 5.83
C LEU A 55 -10.75 -6.93 4.91
N ASN A 56 -10.55 -8.25 4.89
CA ASN A 56 -11.42 -9.18 4.16
C ASN A 56 -12.87 -9.07 4.62
N GLU A 57 -13.15 -9.18 5.92
CA GLU A 57 -14.51 -9.07 6.46
C GLU A 57 -15.21 -7.76 6.03
N VAL A 58 -14.52 -6.63 6.14
CA VAL A 58 -15.05 -5.32 5.75
C VAL A 58 -15.34 -5.29 4.24
N VAL A 59 -14.41 -5.74 3.41
CA VAL A 59 -14.56 -5.77 1.95
C VAL A 59 -15.72 -6.67 1.52
N THR A 60 -15.85 -7.87 2.11
CA THR A 60 -16.95 -8.79 1.81
C THR A 60 -18.29 -8.25 2.31
N SER A 61 -18.33 -7.58 3.47
CA SER A 61 -19.56 -6.94 3.98
C SER A 61 -20.04 -5.77 3.13
N LEU A 62 -19.12 -5.09 2.43
CA LEU A 62 -19.43 -4.06 1.44
C LEU A 62 -19.90 -4.63 0.09
N GLY A 63 -19.96 -5.96 -0.06
CA GLY A 63 -20.42 -6.64 -1.26
C GLY A 63 -19.32 -6.90 -2.31
N PHE A 64 -18.05 -6.69 -1.97
CA PHE A 64 -16.92 -6.97 -2.84
C PHE A 64 -16.33 -8.37 -2.59
N SER A 65 -15.53 -8.86 -3.54
CA SER A 65 -14.69 -10.06 -3.33
C SER A 65 -13.61 -9.80 -2.28
N GLU A 66 -13.27 -10.80 -1.47
CA GLU A 66 -12.16 -10.76 -0.51
C GLU A 66 -10.88 -10.09 -1.06
N TYR A 67 -10.22 -9.32 -0.21
CA TYR A 67 -9.00 -8.61 -0.54
C TYR A 67 -7.83 -9.56 -0.83
N SER A 68 -7.75 -10.71 -0.14
CA SER A 68 -6.64 -11.68 -0.26
C SER A 68 -6.65 -12.56 -1.51
N THR A 69 -7.80 -12.76 -2.16
CA THR A 69 -7.94 -13.68 -3.30
C THR A 69 -7.76 -13.01 -4.66
N ASN A 70 -7.55 -11.69 -4.68
CA ASN A 70 -7.41 -10.89 -5.90
C ASN A 70 -6.02 -11.03 -6.55
N PHE A 71 -5.66 -12.23 -7.02
CA PHE A 71 -4.65 -12.36 -8.08
C PHE A 71 -5.25 -11.80 -9.38
N ARG A 72 -5.15 -10.48 -9.57
CA ARG A 72 -5.70 -9.79 -10.76
C ARG A 72 -5.17 -10.33 -12.09
N PHE A 73 -4.04 -11.04 -12.07
CA PHE A 73 -3.41 -11.68 -13.22
C PHE A 73 -2.69 -12.97 -12.83
N SER A 74 -2.40 -13.83 -13.82
CA SER A 74 -1.42 -14.90 -13.68
C SER A 74 -0.06 -14.34 -13.26
N LYS A 75 0.71 -15.07 -12.43
CA LYS A 75 2.04 -14.65 -11.98
C LYS A 75 2.97 -14.30 -13.16
N LEU A 76 2.80 -14.98 -14.31
CA LEU A 76 3.54 -14.69 -15.55
C LEU A 76 3.19 -13.31 -16.11
N ASN A 77 1.90 -12.97 -16.18
CA ASN A 77 1.46 -11.65 -16.66
C ASN A 77 1.95 -10.53 -15.73
N MET A 78 1.92 -10.74 -14.41
CA MET A 78 2.47 -9.79 -13.44
C MET A 78 3.98 -9.59 -13.61
N PHE A 79 4.72 -10.67 -13.88
CA PHE A 79 6.16 -10.62 -14.16
C PHE A 79 6.47 -9.83 -15.44
N VAL A 80 5.81 -10.18 -16.56
CA VAL A 80 6.00 -9.49 -17.85
C VAL A 80 5.55 -8.03 -17.77
N TYR A 81 4.47 -7.72 -17.05
CA TYR A 81 4.00 -6.36 -16.81
C TYR A 81 5.03 -5.53 -16.02
N THR A 82 5.56 -6.11 -14.93
CA THR A 82 6.61 -5.46 -14.13
C THR A 82 7.87 -5.22 -14.97
N LEU A 83 8.29 -6.20 -15.76
CA LEU A 83 9.43 -6.10 -16.66
C LEU A 83 9.22 -5.02 -17.74
N SER A 84 8.05 -5.00 -18.37
CA SER A 84 7.70 -3.99 -19.37
C SER A 84 7.68 -2.57 -18.80
N LEU A 85 7.19 -2.40 -17.56
CA LEU A 85 7.21 -1.11 -16.87
C LEU A 85 8.63 -0.66 -16.54
N MET A 86 9.45 -1.55 -15.97
CA MET A 86 10.83 -1.24 -15.57
C MET A 86 11.72 -0.92 -16.77
N ILE A 87 11.53 -1.59 -17.91
CA ILE A 87 12.24 -1.28 -19.16
C ILE A 87 11.77 0.06 -19.76
N GLY A 88 10.49 0.41 -19.60
CA GLY A 88 9.93 1.66 -20.13
C GLY A 88 10.28 2.92 -19.32
N THR A 89 10.81 2.76 -18.10
CA THR A 89 11.15 3.88 -17.20
C THR A 89 12.65 4.02 -16.89
N ALA A 90 13.49 3.10 -17.37
CA ALA A 90 14.95 3.12 -17.18
C ALA A 90 15.68 3.77 -18.37
#